data_AF-A0A3C2E4A6-F1
#
_entry.id   AF-A0A3C2E4A6-F1
#
_cell.length_a   1.000
_cell.length_b   1.000
_cell.length_c   1.000
_cell.angle_alpha   90.00
_cell.angle_beta   90.00
_cell.angle_gamma   90.00
#
_symmetry.space_group_name_H-M   'P 1'
#
loop_
_entity.id
_entity.type
_entity.pdbx_description
1 polymer ?
#
loop_
_entity_poly.entity_id
_entity_poly.type
_entity_poly.pdbx_seq_one_letter_code
_entity_poly.pdbx_strand_id
1 'polypeptide(L)'
;YQCFNKECVSCRKSIRRDEIESDFEALVRSLAPSGDLIALARKMFREIWDHQTAGLADAVKAMKAQATKLDGEINAYLDRILATSSPSVISAYEKRIAALESEKIALNEKAAESARPVKPFDEAFRTPLAFLANPWKLWDKGDLKHRRMLMKLAFSSQPQYVRGVGFRTPDIALPFRALAQFCGCKREMARPKGFEPL
;
A
#
# COMPACT_ATOMS: atom_id res chain seq x y z
N TYR A 1 31.02 9.74 13.94
CA TYR A 1 29.78 10.50 14.13
C TYR A 1 29.85 11.33 15.40
N GLN A 2 29.06 12.40 15.50
CA GLN A 2 29.05 13.30 16.67
C GLN A 2 27.62 13.70 17.03
N CYS A 3 27.35 13.86 18.32
CA CYS A 3 26.10 14.42 18.81
C CYS A 3 26.21 15.95 18.92
N PHE A 4 25.24 16.68 18.35
CA PHE A 4 25.16 18.14 18.43
C PHE A 4 24.13 18.64 19.44
N ASN A 5 23.42 17.75 20.13
CA ASN A 5 22.46 18.12 21.16
C ASN A 5 23.18 18.59 22.44
N LYS A 6 22.96 19.84 22.85
CA LYS A 6 23.60 20.47 24.01
C LYS A 6 23.22 19.80 25.34
N GLU A 7 22.05 19.19 25.42
CA GLU A 7 21.56 18.49 26.62
C GLU A 7 22.13 17.07 26.78
N CYS A 8 22.85 16.58 25.77
CA CYS A 8 23.42 15.24 25.79
C CYS A 8 24.74 15.18 26.57
N VAL A 9 24.87 14.21 27.49
CA VAL A 9 26.11 13.91 28.24
C VAL A 9 27.30 13.55 27.30
N SER A 10 27.00 13.14 26.08
CA SER A 10 27.97 12.83 25.03
C SER A 10 28.03 13.88 23.91
N CYS A 11 27.56 15.11 24.16
CA CYS A 11 27.65 16.22 23.20
C CYS A 11 29.09 16.43 22.74
N ARG A 12 29.28 16.61 21.42
CA ARG A 12 30.58 16.81 20.73
C ARG A 12 31.62 15.69 20.92
N LYS A 13 31.30 14.59 21.60
CA LYS A 13 32.20 13.43 21.68
C LYS A 13 32.14 12.67 20.35
N SER A 14 33.32 12.33 19.82
CA SER A 14 33.44 11.53 18.61
C SER A 14 33.12 10.07 18.92
N ILE A 15 32.28 9.47 18.09
CA ILE A 15 31.99 8.03 18.07
C ILE A 15 32.58 7.47 16.79
N ARG A 16 33.29 6.34 16.90
CA ARG A 16 33.94 5.71 15.75
C ARG A 16 32.89 5.33 14.70
N ARG A 17 33.26 5.52 13.44
CA ARG A 17 32.37 5.21 12.31
C ARG A 17 32.04 3.71 12.29
N ASP A 18 33.07 2.88 12.41
CA ASP A 18 32.94 1.41 12.38
C ASP A 18 31.99 0.90 13.48
N GLU A 19 32.05 1.48 14.67
CA GLU A 19 31.17 1.13 15.81
C GLU A 19 29.70 1.40 15.45
N ILE A 20 29.37 2.62 15.02
CA ILE A 20 27.98 2.97 14.67
C ILE A 20 27.48 2.23 13.43
N GLU A 21 28.30 2.11 12.39
CA GLU A 21 27.88 1.43 11.17
C GLU A 21 27.68 -0.08 11.42
N SER A 22 28.51 -0.73 12.24
CA SER A 22 28.33 -2.14 12.60
C SER A 22 27.09 -2.38 13.49
N ASP A 23 26.86 -1.53 14.48
CA ASP A 23 25.64 -1.57 15.30
C ASP A 23 24.38 -1.37 14.43
N PHE A 24 24.47 -0.47 13.45
CA PHE A 24 23.37 -0.21 12.53
C PHE A 24 23.12 -1.40 11.59
N GLU A 25 24.18 -2.03 11.10
CA GLU A 25 24.07 -3.24 10.28
C GLU A 25 23.41 -4.39 11.04
N ALA A 26 23.80 -4.60 12.31
CA ALA A 26 23.16 -5.59 13.17
C ALA A 26 21.66 -5.29 13.34
N LEU A 27 21.30 -4.03 13.59
CA LEU A 27 19.91 -3.60 13.69
C LEU A 27 19.12 -3.89 12.41
N VAL A 28 19.65 -3.49 11.24
CA VAL A 28 18.96 -3.70 9.95
C VAL A 28 18.82 -5.18 9.63
N ARG A 29 19.83 -6.00 9.93
CA ARG A 29 19.76 -7.46 9.75
C ARG A 29 18.69 -8.09 10.64
N SER A 30 18.49 -7.59 11.85
CA SER A 30 17.42 -8.08 12.75
C SER A 30 16.00 -7.77 12.26
N LEU A 31 15.83 -6.81 11.33
CA LEU A 31 14.52 -6.51 10.74
C LEU A 31 14.11 -7.55 9.69
N ALA A 32 15.05 -8.33 9.17
CA ALA A 32 14.76 -9.30 8.13
C ALA A 32 13.85 -10.41 8.69
N PRO A 33 12.61 -10.55 8.19
CA PRO A 33 11.73 -11.64 8.54
C PRO A 33 12.28 -12.97 8.01
N SER A 34 11.78 -14.08 8.56
CA SER A 34 12.13 -15.41 8.07
C SER A 34 11.67 -15.63 6.62
N GLY A 35 12.36 -16.51 5.90
CA GLY A 35 12.01 -16.85 4.51
C GLY A 35 10.58 -17.35 4.37
N ASP A 36 10.12 -18.18 5.31
CA ASP A 36 8.75 -18.70 5.34
C ASP A 36 7.71 -17.59 5.51
N LEU A 37 8.00 -16.60 6.36
CA LEU A 37 7.10 -15.48 6.57
C LEU A 37 7.01 -14.58 5.33
N ILE A 38 8.13 -14.36 4.61
CA ILE A 38 8.09 -13.64 3.33
C ILE A 38 7.31 -14.42 2.28
N ALA A 39 7.48 -15.74 2.21
CA ALA A 39 6.73 -16.58 1.30
C ALA A 39 5.22 -16.52 1.58
N LEU A 40 4.83 -16.55 2.86
CA LEU A 40 3.45 -16.36 3.29
C LEU A 40 2.93 -14.96 2.93
N ALA A 41 3.67 -13.91 3.25
CA ALA A 41 3.31 -12.53 2.92
C ALA A 41 3.09 -12.35 1.42
N ARG A 42 3.95 -12.94 0.57
CA ARG A 42 3.79 -12.91 -0.89
C ARG A 42 2.47 -13.55 -1.33
N LYS A 43 2.07 -14.69 -0.73
CA LYS A 43 0.78 -15.34 -1.04
C LYS A 43 -0.39 -14.46 -0.62
N MET A 44 -0.36 -13.89 0.58
CA MET A 44 -1.40 -12.97 1.05
C MET A 44 -1.53 -11.74 0.15
N PHE A 45 -0.42 -11.12 -0.23
CA PHE A 45 -0.45 -9.98 -1.17
C PHE A 45 -0.97 -10.38 -2.55
N ARG A 46 -0.66 -11.59 -3.03
CA ARG A 46 -1.21 -12.11 -4.29
C ARG A 46 -2.73 -12.24 -4.20
N GLU A 47 -3.24 -12.87 -3.15
CA GLU A 47 -4.69 -13.06 -2.98
C GLU A 47 -5.44 -11.73 -2.94
N ILE A 48 -4.91 -10.75 -2.19
CA ILE A 48 -5.49 -9.40 -2.11
C ILE A 48 -5.44 -8.71 -3.49
N TRP A 49 -4.31 -8.82 -4.19
CA TRP A 49 -4.17 -8.26 -5.53
C TRP A 49 -5.16 -8.87 -6.52
N ASP A 50 -5.27 -10.19 -6.54
CA ASP A 50 -6.17 -10.91 -7.43
C ASP A 50 -7.62 -10.52 -7.14
N HIS A 51 -8.01 -10.43 -5.86
CA HIS A 51 -9.33 -9.93 -5.46
C HIS A 51 -9.58 -8.49 -5.93
N GLN A 52 -8.61 -7.59 -5.77
CA GLN A 52 -8.73 -6.20 -6.25
C GLN A 52 -8.87 -6.13 -7.78
N THR A 53 -8.08 -6.92 -8.51
CA THR A 53 -8.15 -6.93 -9.98
C THR A 53 -9.45 -7.53 -10.49
N ALA A 54 -9.99 -8.55 -9.83
CA ALA A 54 -11.31 -9.10 -10.13
C ALA A 54 -12.41 -8.06 -9.89
N GLY A 55 -12.39 -7.38 -8.73
CA GLY A 55 -13.34 -6.31 -8.41
C GLY A 55 -13.30 -5.15 -9.41
N LEU A 56 -12.11 -4.73 -9.85
CA LEU A 56 -11.96 -3.72 -10.91
C LEU A 56 -12.53 -4.22 -12.25
N ALA A 57 -12.27 -5.46 -12.63
CA ALA A 57 -12.79 -6.03 -13.86
C ALA A 57 -14.33 -6.08 -13.84
N ASP A 58 -14.94 -6.43 -12.71
CA ASP A 58 -16.40 -6.46 -12.57
C ASP A 58 -17.01 -5.07 -12.51
N ALA A 59 -16.34 -4.09 -11.88
CA ALA A 59 -16.75 -2.68 -11.94
C ALA A 59 -16.75 -2.13 -13.37
N VAL A 60 -15.71 -2.43 -14.16
CA VAL A 60 -15.64 -2.05 -15.59
C VAL A 60 -16.77 -2.71 -16.39
N LYS A 61 -17.07 -3.99 -16.16
CA LYS A 61 -18.22 -4.65 -16.80
C LYS A 61 -19.54 -3.99 -16.42
N ALA A 62 -19.72 -3.64 -15.14
CA ALA A 62 -20.93 -2.99 -14.66
C ALA A 62 -21.12 -1.60 -15.28
N MET A 63 -20.05 -0.80 -15.38
CA MET A 63 -20.08 0.51 -16.04
C MET A 63 -20.45 0.40 -17.53
N LYS A 64 -19.87 -0.58 -18.25
CA LYS A 64 -20.22 -0.85 -19.65
C LYS A 64 -21.67 -1.30 -19.81
N ALA A 65 -22.16 -2.17 -18.92
CA ALA A 65 -23.55 -2.59 -18.92
C ALA A 65 -24.50 -1.40 -18.65
N GLN A 66 -24.14 -0.50 -17.74
CA GLN A 66 -24.91 0.72 -17.49
C GLN A 66 -24.91 1.64 -18.72
N ALA A 67 -23.77 1.82 -19.40
CA ALA A 67 -23.71 2.57 -20.64
C ALA A 67 -24.64 1.98 -21.72
N THR A 68 -24.71 0.65 -21.86
CA THR A 68 -25.65 0.01 -22.80
C THR A 68 -27.13 0.17 -22.40
N LYS A 69 -27.43 0.30 -21.11
CA LYS A 69 -28.80 0.60 -20.65
C LYS A 69 -29.19 2.03 -21.01
N LEU A 70 -28.28 2.99 -20.80
CA LEU A 70 -28.48 4.38 -21.21
C LEU A 70 -28.72 4.49 -22.73
N ASP A 71 -28.02 3.68 -23.53
CA ASP A 71 -28.29 3.59 -24.98
C ASP A 71 -29.72 3.15 -25.31
N GLY A 72 -30.23 2.14 -24.59
CA GLY A 72 -31.62 1.71 -24.73
C GLY A 72 -32.62 2.81 -24.34
N GLU A 73 -32.35 3.55 -23.26
CA GLU A 73 -33.18 4.68 -22.83
C GLU A 73 -33.18 5.83 -23.85
N ILE A 74 -32.00 6.17 -24.39
CA ILE A 74 -31.86 7.19 -25.45
C ILE A 74 -32.70 6.80 -26.67
N ASN A 75 -32.60 5.57 -27.15
CA ASN A 75 -33.39 5.08 -28.28
C ASN A 75 -34.90 5.16 -28.00
N ALA A 76 -35.34 4.79 -26.80
CA ALA A 76 -36.76 4.89 -26.42
C ALA A 76 -37.27 6.35 -26.39
N TYR A 77 -36.43 7.32 -26.01
CA TYR A 77 -36.79 8.74 -26.11
C TYR A 77 -36.84 9.23 -27.56
N LEU A 78 -35.90 8.78 -28.41
CA LEU A 78 -35.89 9.11 -29.85
C LEU A 78 -37.17 8.62 -30.55
N ASP A 79 -37.60 7.38 -30.28
CA ASP A 79 -38.85 6.83 -30.82
C ASP A 79 -40.08 7.66 -30.40
N ARG A 80 -40.10 8.16 -29.16
CA ARG A 80 -41.19 9.01 -28.64
C ARG A 80 -41.20 10.41 -29.25
N ILE A 81 -40.03 10.96 -29.58
CA ILE A 81 -39.94 12.25 -30.29
C ILE A 81 -40.60 12.13 -31.66
N LEU A 82 -40.34 11.05 -32.40
CA LEU A 82 -40.95 10.83 -33.72
C LEU A 82 -42.49 10.74 -33.67
N ALA A 83 -43.06 10.30 -32.55
CA ALA A 83 -44.50 10.17 -32.36
C ALA A 83 -45.18 11.42 -31.75
N THR A 84 -44.42 12.44 -31.32
CA THR A 84 -44.95 13.60 -30.58
C THR A 84 -44.94 14.86 -31.43
N SER A 85 -46.04 15.62 -31.47
CA SER A 85 -46.16 16.85 -32.27
C SER A 85 -46.03 18.16 -31.46
N SER A 86 -45.87 18.09 -30.14
CA SER A 86 -45.76 19.27 -29.27
C SER A 86 -44.30 19.76 -29.18
N PRO A 87 -43.99 20.99 -29.64
CA PRO A 87 -42.62 21.51 -29.64
C PRO A 87 -41.99 21.62 -28.24
N SER A 88 -42.81 21.92 -27.22
CA SER A 88 -42.33 22.03 -25.84
C SER A 88 -41.87 20.68 -25.27
N VAL A 89 -42.55 19.59 -25.63
CA VAL A 89 -42.22 18.23 -25.18
C VAL A 89 -40.98 17.72 -25.91
N ILE A 90 -40.86 18.00 -27.21
CA ILE A 90 -39.66 17.67 -28.01
C ILE A 90 -38.41 18.30 -27.37
N SER A 91 -38.44 19.59 -27.05
CA SER A 91 -37.31 20.26 -26.40
C SER A 91 -36.96 19.68 -25.02
N ALA A 92 -37.95 19.21 -24.26
CA ALA A 92 -37.69 18.54 -22.99
C ALA A 92 -37.00 17.19 -23.18
N TYR A 93 -37.39 16.41 -24.19
CA TYR A 93 -36.74 15.15 -24.53
C TYR A 93 -35.32 15.34 -25.06
N GLU A 94 -35.08 16.33 -25.92
CA GLU A 94 -33.72 16.67 -26.39
C GLU A 94 -32.78 16.97 -25.21
N LYS A 95 -33.24 17.77 -24.24
CA LYS A 95 -32.46 18.04 -23.02
C LYS A 95 -32.18 16.78 -22.21
N ARG A 96 -33.15 15.86 -22.12
CA ARG A 96 -32.97 14.59 -21.40
C ARG A 96 -32.00 13.67 -22.12
N ILE A 97 -32.07 13.58 -23.45
CA ILE A 97 -31.15 12.79 -24.27
C ILE A 97 -29.71 13.32 -24.11
N ALA A 98 -29.49 14.63 -24.24
CA ALA A 98 -28.18 15.23 -24.05
C ALA A 98 -27.58 14.92 -22.66
N ALA A 99 -28.40 14.93 -21.62
CA ALA A 99 -27.97 14.55 -20.28
C ALA A 99 -27.53 13.06 -20.22
N LEU A 100 -28.33 12.14 -20.77
CA LEU A 100 -28.02 10.70 -20.81
C LEU A 100 -26.76 10.41 -21.65
N GLU A 101 -26.58 11.12 -22.77
CA GLU A 101 -25.37 11.02 -23.60
C GLU A 101 -24.13 11.46 -22.84
N SER A 102 -24.21 12.56 -22.07
CA SER A 102 -23.10 13.02 -21.23
C SER A 102 -22.74 12.00 -20.14
N GLU A 103 -23.74 11.36 -19.53
CA GLU A 103 -23.53 10.33 -18.52
C GLU A 103 -22.90 9.06 -19.11
N LYS A 104 -23.36 8.65 -20.30
CA LYS A 104 -22.78 7.53 -21.06
C LYS A 104 -21.30 7.79 -21.38
N ILE A 105 -20.95 8.98 -21.85
CA ILE A 105 -19.56 9.35 -22.14
C ILE A 105 -18.71 9.23 -20.86
N ALA A 106 -19.18 9.83 -19.75
CA ALA A 106 -18.47 9.78 -18.48
C ALA A 106 -18.30 8.33 -17.95
N LEU A 107 -19.28 7.46 -18.14
CA LEU A 107 -19.18 6.04 -17.76
C LEU A 107 -18.15 5.28 -18.63
N ASN A 108 -18.12 5.54 -19.92
CA ASN A 108 -17.16 4.92 -20.84
C ASN A 108 -15.72 5.39 -20.57
N GLU A 109 -15.53 6.67 -20.26
CA GLU A 109 -14.23 7.21 -19.85
C GLU A 109 -13.74 6.56 -18.55
N LYS A 110 -14.58 6.51 -17.52
CA LYS A 110 -14.26 5.84 -16.25
C LYS A 110 -13.91 4.37 -16.45
N ALA A 111 -14.64 3.68 -17.32
CA ALA A 111 -14.38 2.28 -17.66
C ALA A 111 -13.05 2.08 -18.39
N ALA A 112 -12.65 3.05 -19.24
CA ALA A 112 -11.37 3.03 -19.94
C ALA A 112 -10.19 3.33 -19.01
N GLU A 113 -10.32 4.31 -18.12
CA GLU A 113 -9.29 4.64 -17.12
C GLU A 113 -9.08 3.51 -16.11
N SER A 114 -10.17 2.83 -15.73
CA SER A 114 -10.13 1.72 -14.77
C SER A 114 -9.67 0.39 -15.40
N ALA A 115 -9.25 0.39 -16.67
CA ALA A 115 -8.91 -0.80 -17.42
C ALA A 115 -7.55 -1.38 -16.98
N ARG A 116 -7.58 -2.12 -15.88
CA ARG A 116 -6.52 -2.99 -15.32
C ARG A 116 -5.31 -2.26 -14.72
N PRO A 117 -4.63 -2.89 -13.74
CA PRO A 117 -3.37 -2.35 -13.21
C PRO A 117 -2.29 -2.28 -14.29
N VAL A 118 -1.49 -1.20 -14.25
CA VAL A 118 -0.42 -0.89 -15.21
C VAL A 118 0.63 -2.00 -15.31
N LYS A 119 0.82 -2.77 -14.23
CA LYS A 119 1.81 -3.85 -14.15
C LYS A 119 1.22 -5.09 -13.51
N PRO A 120 1.67 -6.29 -13.90
CA PRO A 120 1.32 -7.52 -13.19
C PRO A 120 1.93 -7.52 -11.78
N PHE A 121 1.32 -8.29 -10.88
CA PHE A 121 1.75 -8.39 -9.49
C PHE A 121 3.24 -8.68 -9.33
N ASP A 122 3.79 -9.63 -10.11
CA ASP A 122 5.20 -10.01 -9.98
C ASP A 122 6.13 -8.86 -10.31
N GLU A 123 5.79 -7.98 -11.25
CA GLU A 123 6.60 -6.80 -11.54
C GLU A 123 6.44 -5.71 -10.47
N ALA A 124 5.21 -5.50 -9.98
CA ALA A 124 4.91 -4.47 -8.99
C ALA A 124 5.50 -4.81 -7.60
N PHE A 125 5.42 -6.07 -7.17
CA PHE A 125 5.79 -6.50 -5.83
C PHE A 125 7.17 -7.17 -5.71
N ARG A 126 7.84 -7.51 -6.82
CA ARG A 126 9.19 -8.10 -6.76
C ARG A 126 10.18 -7.24 -5.98
N THR A 127 10.28 -5.95 -6.29
CA THR A 127 11.26 -5.06 -5.65
C THR A 127 10.92 -4.80 -4.17
N PRO A 128 9.68 -4.44 -3.81
CA PRO A 128 9.30 -4.28 -2.40
C PRO A 128 9.49 -5.55 -1.56
N LEU A 129 9.07 -6.71 -2.06
CA LEU A 129 9.24 -7.98 -1.32
C LEU A 129 10.71 -8.37 -1.17
N ALA A 130 11.54 -8.15 -2.20
CA ALA A 130 12.97 -8.39 -2.11
C ALA A 130 13.64 -7.47 -1.07
N PHE A 131 13.17 -6.23 -0.94
CA PHE A 131 13.62 -5.31 0.11
C PHE A 131 13.20 -5.78 1.50
N LEU A 132 11.94 -6.19 1.69
CA LEU A 132 11.48 -6.71 2.98
C LEU A 132 12.25 -7.98 3.39
N ALA A 133 12.53 -8.87 2.44
CA ALA A 133 13.27 -10.09 2.69
C ALA A 133 14.72 -9.85 3.14
N ASN A 134 15.37 -8.79 2.62
CA ASN A 134 16.73 -8.45 3.01
C ASN A 134 16.99 -6.94 2.84
N PRO A 135 16.66 -6.12 3.85
CA PRO A 135 16.87 -4.69 3.80
C PRO A 135 18.36 -4.31 3.83
N TRP A 136 19.22 -5.15 4.43
CA TRP A 136 20.66 -4.91 4.55
C TRP A 136 21.36 -4.84 3.18
N LYS A 137 20.86 -5.53 2.14
CA LYS A 137 21.38 -5.40 0.76
C LYS A 137 21.40 -3.96 0.25
N LEU A 138 20.53 -3.10 0.76
CA LEU A 138 20.50 -1.68 0.38
C LEU A 138 21.60 -0.87 1.07
N TRP A 139 22.03 -1.29 2.25
CA TRP A 139 23.13 -0.69 3.00
C TRP A 139 24.50 -1.07 2.41
N ASP A 140 24.67 -2.36 2.11
CA ASP A 140 25.92 -2.97 1.64
C ASP A 140 26.43 -2.37 0.32
N LYS A 141 25.52 -1.93 -0.56
CA LYS A 141 25.87 -1.23 -1.82
C LYS A 141 26.68 0.05 -1.63
N GLY A 142 26.80 0.58 -0.42
CA GLY A 142 27.74 1.67 -0.07
C GLY A 142 27.34 3.08 -0.54
N ASP A 143 26.44 3.21 -1.51
CA ASP A 143 25.98 4.51 -2.01
C ASP A 143 25.11 5.25 -0.98
N LEU A 144 25.46 6.51 -0.73
CA LEU A 144 24.77 7.40 0.20
C LEU A 144 23.26 7.51 -0.11
N LYS A 145 22.87 7.49 -1.39
CA LYS A 145 21.45 7.53 -1.79
C LYS A 145 20.72 6.28 -1.30
N HIS A 146 21.31 5.11 -1.49
CA HIS A 146 20.74 3.83 -1.05
C HIS A 146 20.69 3.74 0.49
N ARG A 147 21.73 4.19 1.19
CA ARG A 147 21.74 4.28 2.66
C ARG A 147 20.64 5.20 3.20
N ARG A 148 20.43 6.37 2.59
CA ARG A 148 19.33 7.28 2.94
C ARG A 148 17.96 6.67 2.63
N MET A 149 17.84 5.96 1.51
CA MET A 149 16.60 5.30 1.12
C MET A 149 16.22 4.19 2.11
N LEU A 150 17.19 3.36 2.52
CA LEU A 150 16.99 2.37 3.56
C LEU A 150 16.43 2.99 4.84
N MET A 151 17.05 4.07 5.32
CA MET A 151 16.61 4.77 6.53
C MET A 151 15.14 5.22 6.43
N LYS A 152 14.72 5.72 5.28
CA LYS A 152 13.33 6.17 5.04
C LYS A 152 12.33 5.03 4.89
N LEU A 153 12.76 3.87 4.39
CA LEU A 153 11.89 2.72 4.14
C LEU A 153 11.77 1.78 5.33
N ALA A 154 12.83 1.64 6.13
CA ALA A 154 12.88 0.71 7.26
C ALA A 154 12.37 1.31 8.57
N PHE A 155 12.44 2.64 8.73
CA PHE A 155 12.11 3.32 9.98
C PHE A 155 11.10 4.45 9.77
N SER A 156 10.19 4.59 10.72
CA SER A 156 9.21 5.68 10.78
C SER A 156 9.83 6.97 11.36
N SER A 157 10.87 6.82 12.19
CA SER A 157 11.65 7.93 12.74
C SER A 157 13.14 7.59 12.75
N GLN A 158 13.99 8.62 12.91
CA GLN A 158 15.44 8.39 12.95
C GLN A 158 15.82 7.55 14.17
N PRO A 159 16.54 6.41 13.99
CA PRO A 159 16.97 5.58 15.11
C PRO A 159 17.84 6.38 16.10
N GLN A 160 17.49 6.30 17.38
CA GLN A 160 18.26 6.98 18.43
C GLN A 160 19.46 6.13 18.85
N TYR A 161 20.62 6.76 18.97
CA TYR A 161 21.87 6.12 19.39
C TYR A 161 22.37 6.69 20.72
N VAL A 162 22.72 5.82 21.66
CA VAL A 162 23.35 6.20 22.93
C VAL A 162 24.75 5.61 22.98
N ARG A 163 25.77 6.48 23.11
CA ARG A 163 27.18 6.06 23.18
C ARG A 163 27.40 5.09 24.34
N GLY A 164 28.07 3.97 24.05
CA GLY A 164 28.34 2.89 25.01
C GLY A 164 27.17 1.92 25.23
N VAL A 165 26.00 2.18 24.65
CA VAL A 165 24.82 1.31 24.74
C VAL A 165 24.33 0.84 23.36
N GLY A 166 24.51 1.64 22.32
CA GLY A 166 24.11 1.33 20.94
C GLY A 166 22.78 1.97 20.54
N PHE A 167 22.14 1.42 19.50
CA PHE A 167 20.81 1.85 19.05
C PHE A 167 19.72 1.42 20.05
N ARG A 168 18.81 2.35 20.35
CA ARG A 168 17.58 2.05 21.10
C ARG A 168 16.57 1.33 20.20
N THR A 169 15.51 0.79 20.80
CA THR A 169 14.37 0.21 20.06
C THR A 169 13.82 1.27 19.10
N PRO A 170 14.05 1.15 17.79
CA PRO A 170 13.67 2.17 16.84
C PRO A 170 12.19 2.00 16.46
N ASP A 171 11.57 3.09 16.04
CA ASP A 171 10.23 3.02 15.46
C ASP A 171 10.34 2.50 14.02
N ILE A 172 10.02 1.22 13.82
CA ILE A 172 10.14 0.54 12.53
C ILE A 172 8.93 0.79 11.64
N ALA A 173 9.15 0.79 10.32
CA ALA A 173 8.08 1.01 9.35
C ALA A 173 7.00 -0.09 9.42
N LEU A 174 5.78 0.27 9.01
CA LEU A 174 4.60 -0.58 9.08
C LEU A 174 4.81 -1.99 8.49
N PRO A 175 5.45 -2.18 7.31
CA PRO A 175 5.63 -3.52 6.76
C PRO A 175 6.42 -4.46 7.67
N PHE A 176 7.51 -3.97 8.28
CA PHE A 176 8.31 -4.76 9.22
C PHE A 176 7.55 -5.01 10.52
N ARG A 177 6.81 -4.02 11.02
CA ARG A 177 5.99 -4.14 12.23
C ARG A 177 4.89 -5.18 12.07
N ALA A 178 4.16 -5.14 10.96
CA ALA A 178 3.08 -6.07 10.67
C ALA A 178 3.62 -7.50 10.55
N LEU A 179 4.73 -7.70 9.85
CA LEU A 179 5.36 -9.01 9.73
C LEU A 179 5.89 -9.52 11.08
N ALA A 180 6.50 -8.66 11.90
CA ALA A 180 7.00 -9.03 13.22
C ALA A 180 5.90 -9.55 14.17
N GLN A 181 4.65 -9.09 14.03
CA GLN A 181 3.52 -9.59 14.84
C GLN A 181 3.24 -11.08 14.62
N PHE A 182 3.56 -11.61 13.43
CA PHE A 182 3.41 -13.03 13.12
C PHE A 182 4.61 -13.87 13.62
N CYS A 183 5.76 -13.25 13.90
CA CYS A 183 6.99 -13.92 14.30
C CYS A 183 7.05 -14.37 15.77
N GLY A 184 6.09 -14.01 16.63
CA GLY A 184 6.22 -14.36 18.04
C GLY A 184 5.11 -13.83 18.92
N CYS A 185 3.95 -14.49 18.87
CA CYS A 185 3.03 -14.43 20.00
C CYS A 185 3.77 -15.01 21.21
N LYS A 186 3.91 -14.24 22.30
CA LYS A 186 3.90 -14.86 23.63
C LYS A 186 2.54 -15.56 23.75
N ARG A 187 2.47 -16.82 23.34
CA ARG A 187 1.30 -17.67 23.53
C ARG A 187 1.35 -18.11 24.99
N GLU A 188 0.87 -17.27 25.89
CA GLU A 188 0.51 -17.73 27.22
C GLU A 188 -0.78 -18.53 27.07
N MET A 189 -0.71 -19.83 27.36
CA MET A 189 -1.90 -20.68 27.43
C MET A 189 -2.81 -20.13 28.53
N ALA A 190 -4.11 -20.00 28.26
CA ALA A 190 -5.07 -19.66 29.30
C ALA A 190 -4.96 -20.67 30.45
N ARG A 191 -4.94 -20.18 31.69
CA ARG A 191 -4.87 -21.05 32.87
C ARG A 191 -6.10 -21.99 32.86
N PRO A 192 -5.95 -23.28 33.23
CA PRO A 192 -7.06 -24.24 33.22
C PRO A 192 -8.25 -23.85 34.09
N LYS A 193 -8.05 -22.96 35.07
CA LYS A 193 -9.08 -22.53 36.02
C LYS A 193 -9.65 -21.19 35.57
N GLY A 194 -10.98 -21.13 35.42
CA GLY A 194 -11.72 -19.90 35.12
C GLY A 194 -11.50 -18.82 36.18
N PHE A 195 -11.76 -17.57 35.80
CA PHE A 195 -11.60 -16.37 36.64
C PHE A 195 -12.67 -16.24 37.74
N GLU A 196 -13.39 -17.31 38.07
CA GLU A 196 -14.40 -17.28 39.13
C GLU A 196 -13.75 -17.50 40.51
N PRO A 197 -14.00 -16.61 41.48
CA PRO A 197 -13.57 -16.80 42.85
C PRO A 197 -14.28 -18.01 43.48
N LEU A 198 -13.51 -18.82 44.22
CA LEU A 198 -14.02 -19.89 45.08
C LEU A 198 -14.66 -19.33 46.35
#